data_AF-A0A963LY78-F1
#
_entry.id   AF-A0A963LY78-F1
#
_cell.length_a   1.000
_cell.length_b   1.000
_cell.length_c   1.000
_cell.angle_alpha   90.00
_cell.angle_beta   90.00
_cell.angle_gamma   90.00
#
_symmetry.space_group_name_H-M   'P 1'
#
loop_
_entity.id
_entity.type
_entity.pdbx_description
1 polymer ?
#
loop_
_entity_poly.entity_id
_entity_poly.type
_entity_poly.pdbx_seq_one_letter_code
_entity_poly.pdbx_strand_id
1 'polypeptide(L)'
;ASPRTVQRAVVRQGALSIHIDYGPVVLIPDADRADHAIGQIAAFTGAPPPAAQETAIRALTADAQKWLMFALTLVSDNIAAASTLDRGVATQRLVDHAGSALHVPQPDPARAFVREAMRVSGWSETAQAQRLSAPVDPDLSAIDTIVNPPPSTGAIGDPLDAAALNARLPPALTHLLTTLDPAGRANVGTRSLSAFQAIGDVVQTEARSFFAPYADAAIGNLYDLQPAWHASANIFDVGTLTPNAAQRRSYLSNRAEIIGRSDTTSSIVNDANIFADVHFESTRATDRAELAGIVATMEADPAIAPVVDRLIQHTGRKTGTASATRIGLVTDFDADQRSACADHWVGIDTLCHEVLHALVHPDFVATVGRVAFPQVIREGFTEVLGVQLFNDRIVPKANADAAFKTTLETGVTGAPCPAPVAATIGYGSAGSGAEDIRTRVHDDNFRAAYFLGRPELAGLPP
;
A
#
# COMPACT_ATOMS: atom_id res chain seq x y z
N ALA A 1 -9.30 41.20 20.89
CA ALA A 1 -9.68 41.01 19.47
C ALA A 1 -9.79 39.50 19.25
N SER A 2 -10.99 38.96 19.05
CA SER A 2 -11.16 37.52 18.85
C SER A 2 -10.62 37.09 17.48
N PRO A 3 -9.93 35.94 17.36
CA PRO A 3 -9.54 35.41 16.07
C PRO A 3 -10.81 35.05 15.31
N ARG A 4 -10.97 35.60 14.09
CA ARG A 4 -12.11 35.31 13.21
C ARG A 4 -12.04 33.87 12.75
N THR A 5 -12.74 32.95 13.43
CA THR A 5 -12.98 31.59 12.95
C THR A 5 -13.53 31.66 11.53
N VAL A 6 -13.02 30.84 10.58
CA VAL A 6 -13.58 30.79 9.23
C VAL A 6 -14.98 30.20 9.36
N GLN A 7 -16.00 31.04 9.35
CA GLN A 7 -17.38 30.62 9.53
C GLN A 7 -17.90 29.89 8.30
N ARG A 8 -17.50 30.31 7.10
CA ARG A 8 -17.97 29.73 5.83
C ARG A 8 -16.85 29.58 4.80
N ALA A 9 -16.75 28.41 4.18
CA ALA A 9 -15.81 28.13 3.10
C ALA A 9 -16.22 26.90 2.29
N VAL A 10 -15.62 26.72 1.11
CA VAL A 10 -15.66 25.46 0.36
C VAL A 10 -14.22 25.01 0.15
N VAL A 11 -13.92 23.77 0.53
CA VAL A 11 -12.59 23.15 0.39
C VAL A 11 -12.68 22.03 -0.62
N ARG A 12 -11.66 21.90 -1.47
CA ARG A 12 -11.55 20.78 -2.42
C ARG A 12 -10.70 19.67 -1.83
N GLN A 13 -11.15 18.44 -1.99
CA GLN A 13 -10.37 17.23 -1.72
C GLN A 13 -10.47 16.32 -2.93
N GLY A 14 -9.48 16.41 -3.83
CA GLY A 14 -9.62 15.93 -5.20
C GLY A 14 -10.83 16.59 -5.86
N ALA A 15 -11.74 15.78 -6.40
CA ALA A 15 -12.94 16.28 -7.06
C ALA A 15 -14.15 16.46 -6.10
N LEU A 16 -14.01 16.14 -4.81
CA LEU A 16 -15.02 16.45 -3.79
C LEU A 16 -14.99 17.92 -3.37
N SER A 17 -16.16 18.43 -3.00
CA SER A 17 -16.34 19.71 -2.31
C SER A 17 -16.78 19.46 -0.89
N ILE A 18 -16.05 20.02 0.07
CA ILE A 18 -16.40 20.05 1.48
C ILE A 18 -16.89 21.46 1.81
N HIS A 19 -18.17 21.57 2.14
CA HIS A 19 -18.81 22.80 2.59
C HIS A 19 -18.59 22.96 4.09
N ILE A 20 -18.12 24.13 4.48
CA ILE A 20 -17.89 24.49 5.88
C ILE A 20 -18.90 25.58 6.22
N ASP A 21 -19.80 25.33 7.17
CA ASP A 21 -20.60 26.37 7.85
C ASP A 21 -20.61 26.13 9.36
N TYR A 22 -19.72 26.81 10.09
CA TYR A 22 -19.67 26.74 11.55
C TYR A 22 -20.55 27.78 12.25
N GLY A 23 -21.35 28.56 11.50
CA GLY A 23 -22.29 29.53 12.06
C GLY A 23 -23.17 28.97 13.19
N PRO A 24 -23.73 27.75 13.05
CA PRO A 24 -24.59 27.15 14.08
C PRO A 24 -23.88 26.81 15.40
N VAL A 25 -22.56 26.58 15.38
CA VAL A 25 -21.82 26.01 16.52
C VAL A 25 -20.76 26.94 17.12
N VAL A 26 -20.37 28.02 16.41
CA VAL A 26 -19.27 28.91 16.83
C VAL A 26 -19.57 29.71 18.10
N LEU A 27 -20.85 29.92 18.43
CA LEU A 27 -21.29 30.69 19.60
C LEU A 27 -21.76 29.84 20.78
N ILE A 28 -21.65 28.51 20.69
CA ILE A 28 -22.09 27.62 21.76
C ILE A 28 -21.15 27.71 22.97
N PRO A 29 -21.65 28.07 24.16
CA PRO A 29 -20.85 28.14 25.38
C PRO A 29 -20.24 26.79 25.75
N ASP A 30 -19.07 26.82 26.40
CA ASP A 30 -18.35 25.61 26.84
C ASP A 30 -19.23 24.66 27.67
N ALA A 31 -20.10 25.22 28.53
CA ALA A 31 -21.01 24.45 29.38
C ALA A 31 -22.05 23.62 28.60
N ASP A 32 -22.39 24.03 27.37
CA ASP A 32 -23.47 23.43 26.57
C ASP A 32 -22.94 22.51 25.47
N ARG A 33 -21.61 22.41 25.28
CA ARG A 33 -21.00 21.68 24.14
C ARG A 33 -21.31 20.18 24.16
N ALA A 34 -21.25 19.55 25.33
CA ALA A 34 -21.54 18.12 25.46
C ALA A 34 -22.99 17.80 25.06
N ASP A 35 -23.95 18.54 25.60
CA ASP A 35 -25.37 18.36 25.29
C ASP A 35 -25.67 18.65 23.82
N HIS A 36 -25.01 19.67 23.24
CA HIS A 36 -25.14 19.95 21.82
C HIS A 36 -24.58 18.81 20.95
N ALA A 37 -23.39 18.28 21.25
CA ALA A 37 -22.81 17.17 20.52
C ALA A 37 -23.69 15.91 20.59
N ILE A 38 -24.25 15.60 21.77
CA ILE A 38 -25.22 14.51 21.97
C ILE A 38 -26.47 14.71 21.08
N GLY A 39 -27.02 15.93 21.07
CA GLY A 39 -28.15 16.29 20.20
C GLY A 39 -27.84 16.18 18.71
N GLN A 40 -26.64 16.61 18.28
CA GLN A 40 -26.17 16.48 16.90
C GLN A 40 -26.04 15.01 16.48
N ILE A 41 -25.47 14.16 17.33
CA ILE A 41 -25.40 12.72 17.07
C ILE A 41 -26.80 12.16 16.90
N ALA A 42 -27.73 12.48 17.80
CA ALA A 42 -29.10 12.00 17.72
C ALA A 42 -29.82 12.42 16.43
N ALA A 43 -29.63 13.66 15.99
CA ALA A 43 -30.17 14.15 14.73
C ALA A 43 -29.53 13.48 13.50
N PHE A 44 -28.21 13.26 13.55
CA PHE A 44 -27.46 12.68 12.44
C PHE A 44 -27.76 11.19 12.24
N THR A 45 -27.82 10.40 13.32
CA THR A 45 -28.08 8.96 13.31
C THR A 45 -29.57 8.61 13.32
N GLY A 46 -30.42 9.54 13.75
CA GLY A 46 -31.87 9.32 13.93
C GLY A 46 -32.24 8.67 15.27
N ALA A 47 -31.29 8.46 16.17
CA ALA A 47 -31.53 7.89 17.51
C ALA A 47 -30.54 8.44 18.54
N PRO A 48 -30.92 8.58 19.82
CA PRO A 48 -30.00 9.00 20.87
C PRO A 48 -28.72 8.13 20.92
N PRO A 49 -27.54 8.72 21.22
CA PRO A 49 -26.34 7.91 21.40
C PRO A 49 -26.51 6.91 22.55
N PRO A 50 -25.86 5.73 22.50
CA PRO A 50 -25.83 4.81 23.64
C PRO A 50 -25.25 5.46 24.89
N ALA A 51 -25.70 5.05 26.08
CA ALA A 51 -25.29 5.65 27.36
C ALA A 51 -23.76 5.66 27.57
N ALA A 52 -23.05 4.65 27.07
CA ALA A 52 -21.59 4.60 27.10
C ALA A 52 -20.95 5.71 26.26
N GLN A 53 -21.48 5.95 25.05
CA GLN A 53 -21.01 7.03 24.17
C GLN A 53 -21.34 8.40 24.76
N GLU A 54 -22.53 8.59 25.33
CA GLU A 54 -22.88 9.82 26.06
C GLU A 54 -21.92 10.09 27.23
N THR A 55 -21.63 9.06 28.02
CA THR A 55 -20.68 9.16 29.14
C THR A 55 -19.29 9.57 28.65
N ALA A 56 -18.82 8.98 27.54
CA ALA A 56 -17.54 9.33 26.92
C ALA A 56 -17.51 10.80 26.47
N ILE A 57 -18.56 11.29 25.82
CA ILE A 57 -18.68 12.69 25.39
C ILE A 57 -18.60 13.65 26.58
N ARG A 58 -19.31 13.35 27.66
CA ARG A 58 -19.31 14.19 28.88
C ARG A 58 -17.96 14.19 29.60
N ALA A 59 -17.18 13.11 29.47
CA ALA A 59 -15.85 13.00 30.04
C ALA A 59 -14.75 13.72 29.24
N LEU A 60 -15.03 14.13 27.99
CA LEU A 60 -14.08 14.89 27.18
C LEU A 60 -13.77 16.26 27.79
N THR A 61 -12.56 16.77 27.55
CA THR A 61 -12.17 18.14 27.90
C THR A 61 -12.98 19.16 27.08
N ALA A 62 -13.05 20.41 27.53
CA ALA A 62 -13.78 21.47 26.81
C ALA A 62 -13.30 21.66 25.36
N ASP A 63 -11.99 21.48 25.11
CA ASP A 63 -11.40 21.55 23.77
C ASP A 63 -11.77 20.33 22.92
N ALA A 64 -11.76 19.12 23.48
CA ALA A 64 -12.17 17.91 22.78
C ALA A 64 -13.68 17.91 22.47
N GLN A 65 -14.52 18.42 23.38
CA GLN A 65 -15.95 18.63 23.11
C GLN A 65 -16.17 19.64 21.98
N LYS A 66 -15.39 20.72 21.96
CA LYS A 66 -15.41 21.70 20.86
C LYS A 66 -14.99 21.06 19.55
N TRP A 67 -13.92 20.27 19.54
CA TRP A 67 -13.47 19.54 18.36
C TRP A 67 -14.59 18.64 17.82
N LEU A 68 -15.18 17.82 18.69
CA LEU A 68 -16.25 16.87 18.34
C LEU A 68 -17.45 17.57 17.72
N MET A 69 -17.94 18.65 18.34
CA MET A 69 -19.06 19.44 17.85
C MET A 69 -18.80 20.01 16.44
N PHE A 70 -17.62 20.58 16.21
CA PHE A 70 -17.27 21.11 14.88
C PHE A 70 -17.13 20.00 13.84
N ALA A 71 -16.58 18.84 14.22
CA ALA A 71 -16.44 17.69 13.34
C ALA A 71 -17.80 17.09 12.96
N LEU A 72 -18.71 16.93 13.93
CA LEU A 72 -20.08 16.45 13.69
C LEU A 72 -20.85 17.38 12.74
N THR A 73 -20.72 18.69 12.93
CA THR A 73 -21.31 19.70 12.02
C THR A 73 -20.78 19.50 10.61
N LEU A 74 -19.46 19.42 10.45
CA LEU A 74 -18.81 19.26 9.15
C LEU A 74 -19.25 17.98 8.44
N VAL A 75 -19.27 16.84 9.12
CA VAL A 75 -19.66 15.56 8.53
C VAL A 75 -21.15 15.56 8.17
N SER A 76 -22.00 16.10 9.04
CA SER A 76 -23.46 16.16 8.82
C SER A 76 -23.81 17.03 7.61
N ASP A 77 -23.20 18.20 7.48
CA ASP A 77 -23.45 19.13 6.37
C ASP A 77 -23.02 18.57 5.02
N ASN A 78 -22.08 17.62 5.01
CA ASN A 78 -21.50 17.04 3.81
C ASN A 78 -21.96 15.60 3.53
N ILE A 79 -22.92 15.07 4.29
CA ILE A 79 -23.31 13.66 4.22
C ILE A 79 -23.83 13.22 2.85
N ALA A 80 -24.37 14.14 2.05
CA ALA A 80 -24.89 13.84 0.73
C ALA A 80 -23.83 13.21 -0.21
N ALA A 81 -22.56 13.61 -0.07
CA ALA A 81 -21.46 13.05 -0.86
C ALA A 81 -20.95 11.69 -0.34
N ALA A 82 -21.36 11.28 0.86
CA ALA A 82 -21.03 10.00 1.50
C ALA A 82 -22.31 9.30 1.96
N SER A 83 -23.26 9.13 1.04
CA SER A 83 -24.64 8.72 1.33
C SER A 83 -24.79 7.34 2.02
N THR A 84 -23.78 6.47 1.91
CA THR A 84 -23.72 5.12 2.49
C THR A 84 -22.79 5.04 3.69
N LEU A 85 -22.30 6.19 4.18
CA LEU A 85 -21.50 6.24 5.40
C LEU A 85 -22.37 5.72 6.55
N ASP A 86 -21.89 4.71 7.26
CA ASP A 86 -22.51 4.28 8.51
C ASP A 86 -22.37 5.40 9.54
N ARG A 87 -23.49 6.08 9.79
CA ARG A 87 -23.53 7.27 10.65
C ARG A 87 -23.24 6.94 12.10
N GLY A 88 -23.64 5.76 12.58
CA GLY A 88 -23.38 5.33 13.95
C GLY A 88 -21.90 5.03 14.18
N VAL A 89 -21.28 4.32 13.23
CA VAL A 89 -19.84 4.06 13.27
C VAL A 89 -19.03 5.36 13.10
N ALA A 90 -19.46 6.26 12.21
CA ALA A 90 -18.80 7.55 12.00
C ALA A 90 -18.80 8.42 13.27
N THR A 91 -19.93 8.53 13.97
CA THR A 91 -20.00 9.30 15.23
C THR A 91 -19.19 8.64 16.34
N GLN A 92 -19.20 7.31 16.43
CA GLN A 92 -18.38 6.57 17.40
C GLN A 92 -16.88 6.86 17.18
N ARG A 93 -16.40 6.79 15.94
CA ARG A 93 -15.00 7.13 15.59
C ARG A 93 -14.63 8.56 15.98
N LEU A 94 -15.51 9.53 15.73
CA LEU A 94 -15.27 10.92 16.11
C LEU A 94 -15.20 11.09 17.64
N VAL A 95 -16.06 10.41 18.40
CA VAL A 95 -16.04 10.44 19.87
C VAL A 95 -14.74 9.83 20.41
N ASP A 96 -14.35 8.67 19.90
CA ASP A 96 -13.13 7.97 20.31
C ASP A 96 -11.87 8.79 20.01
N HIS A 97 -11.86 9.51 18.89
CA HIS A 97 -10.72 10.33 18.45
C HIS A 97 -10.62 11.69 19.13
N ALA A 98 -11.74 12.29 19.57
CA ALA A 98 -11.79 13.68 20.01
C ALA A 98 -10.77 14.01 21.13
N GLY A 99 -10.49 13.08 22.03
CA GLY A 99 -9.52 13.25 23.11
C GLY A 99 -8.06 13.29 22.67
N SER A 100 -7.76 12.77 21.48
CA SER A 100 -6.42 12.69 20.88
C SER A 100 -6.28 13.51 19.59
N ALA A 101 -7.24 14.40 19.32
CA ALA A 101 -7.25 15.21 18.12
C ALA A 101 -6.02 16.11 18.02
N LEU A 102 -5.51 16.29 16.81
CA LEU A 102 -4.25 16.98 16.54
C LEU A 102 -4.46 18.44 16.13
N HIS A 103 -5.56 18.70 15.43
CA HIS A 103 -5.83 20.02 14.89
C HIS A 103 -7.06 20.62 15.54
N VAL A 104 -6.97 21.90 15.84
CA VAL A 104 -8.08 22.67 16.42
C VAL A 104 -8.97 23.25 15.33
N PRO A 105 -10.29 23.41 15.57
CA PRO A 105 -11.23 24.00 14.62
C PRO A 105 -11.03 25.53 14.52
N GLN A 106 -9.97 25.94 13.83
CA GLN A 106 -9.55 27.33 13.65
C GLN A 106 -9.33 27.67 12.17
N PRO A 107 -9.23 28.96 11.81
CA PRO A 107 -8.76 29.39 10.50
C PRO A 107 -7.40 28.78 10.19
N ASP A 108 -7.39 27.76 9.36
CA ASP A 108 -6.16 27.12 8.92
C ASP A 108 -6.12 27.12 7.39
N PRO A 109 -5.16 27.82 6.75
CA PRO A 109 -4.93 27.73 5.31
C PRO A 109 -4.69 26.30 4.85
N ALA A 110 -4.02 25.49 5.68
CA ALA A 110 -3.78 24.10 5.41
C ALA A 110 -5.03 23.24 5.64
N ARG A 111 -6.11 23.73 6.27
CA ARG A 111 -7.37 22.97 6.49
C ARG A 111 -7.16 21.62 7.19
N ALA A 112 -6.18 21.51 8.08
CA ALA A 112 -5.79 20.25 8.72
C ALA A 112 -6.90 19.67 9.60
N PHE A 113 -7.62 20.50 10.36
CA PHE A 113 -8.82 20.07 11.10
C PHE A 113 -9.89 19.45 10.20
N VAL A 114 -10.17 20.08 9.06
CA VAL A 114 -11.20 19.61 8.12
C VAL A 114 -10.80 18.24 7.56
N ARG A 115 -9.54 18.08 7.12
CA ARG A 115 -9.04 16.79 6.65
C ARG A 115 -9.10 15.71 7.74
N GLU A 116 -8.67 16.05 8.95
CA GLU A 116 -8.69 15.14 10.09
C GLU A 116 -10.11 14.66 10.40
N ALA A 117 -11.07 15.58 10.58
CA ALA A 117 -12.46 15.23 10.88
C ALA A 117 -13.11 14.38 9.77
N MET A 118 -12.89 14.73 8.51
CA MET A 118 -13.46 14.00 7.36
C MET A 118 -12.80 12.63 7.18
N ARG A 119 -11.50 12.49 7.48
CA ARG A 119 -10.80 11.20 7.48
C ARG A 119 -11.26 10.32 8.63
N VAL A 120 -11.20 10.81 9.88
CA VAL A 120 -11.53 10.03 11.09
C VAL A 120 -12.96 9.51 11.07
N SER A 121 -13.92 10.31 10.60
CA SER A 121 -15.31 9.86 10.46
C SER A 121 -15.50 8.75 9.41
N GLY A 122 -14.56 8.59 8.48
CA GLY A 122 -14.71 7.74 7.30
C GLY A 122 -15.44 8.40 6.14
N TRP A 123 -15.79 9.68 6.26
CA TRP A 123 -16.43 10.42 5.18
C TRP A 123 -15.54 10.49 3.94
N SER A 124 -14.25 10.79 4.10
CA SER A 124 -13.30 10.93 2.97
C SER A 124 -13.24 9.65 2.14
N GLU A 125 -12.97 8.53 2.81
CA GLU A 125 -12.90 7.20 2.21
C GLU A 125 -14.21 6.85 1.47
N THR A 126 -15.35 7.03 2.15
CA THR A 126 -16.68 6.72 1.59
C THR A 126 -17.00 7.60 0.39
N ALA A 127 -16.85 8.92 0.52
CA ALA A 127 -17.21 9.88 -0.52
C ALA A 127 -16.34 9.75 -1.78
N GLN A 128 -15.04 9.46 -1.62
CA GLN A 128 -14.17 9.23 -2.79
C GLN A 128 -14.59 7.96 -3.52
N ALA A 129 -14.85 6.87 -2.80
CA ALA A 129 -15.24 5.60 -3.40
C ALA A 129 -16.63 5.67 -4.07
N GLN A 130 -17.61 6.36 -3.48
CA GLN A 130 -18.97 6.46 -4.02
C GLN A 130 -19.07 7.17 -5.38
N ARG A 131 -18.09 8.01 -5.69
CA ARG A 131 -18.03 8.70 -6.98
C ARG A 131 -17.61 7.78 -8.12
N LEU A 132 -17.02 6.65 -7.78
CA LEU A 132 -16.41 5.73 -8.72
C LEU A 132 -17.40 4.62 -9.04
N SER A 133 -17.35 4.16 -10.29
CA SER A 133 -18.16 3.04 -10.76
C SER A 133 -17.28 1.82 -10.85
N ALA A 134 -17.71 0.71 -10.25
CA ALA A 134 -17.04 -0.57 -10.43
C ALA A 134 -17.06 -0.99 -11.92
N PRO A 135 -16.04 -1.74 -12.37
CA PRO A 135 -16.05 -2.31 -13.71
C PRO A 135 -17.26 -3.23 -13.92
N VAL A 136 -17.69 -3.37 -15.17
CA VAL A 136 -18.82 -4.20 -15.60
C VAL A 136 -18.32 -5.30 -16.55
N ASP A 137 -19.20 -6.23 -16.94
CA ASP A 137 -18.89 -7.19 -18.02
C ASP A 137 -18.68 -6.42 -19.33
N PRO A 138 -17.51 -6.51 -20.01
CA PRO A 138 -16.54 -7.62 -20.06
C PRO A 138 -15.26 -7.47 -19.22
N ASP A 139 -15.03 -6.33 -18.58
CA ASP A 139 -13.79 -6.10 -17.82
C ASP A 139 -13.69 -7.00 -16.59
N LEU A 140 -14.81 -7.27 -15.91
CA LEU A 140 -14.84 -8.22 -14.79
C LEU A 140 -14.35 -9.61 -15.21
N SER A 141 -14.78 -10.12 -16.37
CA SER A 141 -14.34 -11.42 -16.86
C SER A 141 -12.84 -11.42 -17.20
N ALA A 142 -12.32 -10.35 -17.79
CA ALA A 142 -10.91 -10.25 -18.10
C ALA A 142 -10.05 -10.16 -16.82
N ILE A 143 -10.49 -9.37 -15.84
CA ILE A 143 -9.82 -9.24 -14.54
C ILE A 143 -9.84 -10.58 -13.80
N ASP A 144 -10.95 -11.31 -13.83
CA ASP A 144 -11.05 -12.64 -13.25
C ASP A 144 -10.00 -13.59 -13.84
N THR A 145 -9.79 -13.57 -15.17
CA THR A 145 -8.71 -14.40 -15.78
C THR A 145 -7.30 -14.00 -15.37
N ILE A 146 -7.08 -12.80 -14.86
CA ILE A 146 -5.76 -12.36 -14.37
C ILE A 146 -5.53 -12.89 -12.95
N VAL A 147 -6.52 -12.74 -12.06
CA VAL A 147 -6.37 -13.11 -10.63
C VAL A 147 -6.76 -14.56 -10.35
N ASN A 148 -7.53 -15.17 -11.24
CA ASN A 148 -7.92 -16.58 -11.27
C ASN A 148 -7.56 -17.18 -12.64
N PRO A 149 -6.26 -17.27 -12.98
CA PRO A 149 -5.83 -17.74 -14.28
C PRO A 149 -6.41 -19.13 -14.58
N PRO A 150 -7.04 -19.32 -15.75
CA PRO A 150 -7.62 -20.60 -16.12
C PRO A 150 -6.53 -21.66 -16.22
N PRO A 151 -6.90 -22.95 -16.16
CA PRO A 151 -5.97 -24.01 -16.54
C PRO A 151 -5.49 -23.74 -17.97
N SER A 152 -4.18 -23.85 -18.11
CA SER A 152 -3.46 -23.82 -19.37
C SER A 152 -3.78 -24.99 -20.27
N THR A 153 -3.48 -24.81 -21.56
CA THR A 153 -3.71 -25.72 -22.70
C THR A 153 -3.90 -27.19 -22.33
N GLY A 154 -5.15 -27.64 -22.36
CA GLY A 154 -5.63 -28.97 -21.99
C GLY A 154 -7.16 -28.98 -22.03
N ALA A 155 -7.80 -30.14 -21.84
CA ALA A 155 -9.23 -30.16 -21.60
C ALA A 155 -9.52 -29.57 -20.21
N ILE A 156 -10.64 -28.83 -20.07
CA ILE A 156 -11.12 -28.38 -18.76
C ILE A 156 -11.25 -29.62 -17.86
N GLY A 157 -10.48 -29.66 -16.77
CA GLY A 157 -10.46 -30.78 -15.82
C GLY A 157 -9.31 -31.77 -15.97
N ASP A 158 -8.32 -31.52 -16.82
CA ASP A 158 -7.10 -32.34 -16.86
C ASP A 158 -6.41 -32.36 -15.47
N PRO A 159 -6.01 -33.55 -14.98
CA PRO A 159 -5.34 -33.67 -13.70
C PRO A 159 -3.92 -33.09 -13.80
N LEU A 160 -3.41 -32.59 -12.67
CA LEU A 160 -2.02 -32.17 -12.55
C LEU A 160 -1.05 -33.29 -12.93
N ASP A 161 -0.10 -33.01 -13.83
CA ASP A 161 1.07 -33.87 -14.04
C ASP A 161 2.10 -33.60 -12.93
N ALA A 162 1.84 -34.19 -11.75
CA ALA A 162 2.68 -34.01 -10.58
C ALA A 162 4.12 -34.50 -10.81
N ALA A 163 4.31 -35.53 -11.64
CA ALA A 163 5.63 -36.06 -11.95
C ALA A 163 6.44 -35.06 -12.77
N ALA A 164 5.83 -34.46 -13.81
CA ALA A 164 6.47 -33.42 -14.59
C ALA A 164 6.71 -32.14 -13.77
N LEU A 165 5.77 -31.75 -12.89
CA LEU A 165 5.96 -30.60 -11.99
C LEU A 165 7.18 -30.80 -11.08
N ASN A 166 7.29 -31.97 -10.43
CA ASN A 166 8.45 -32.32 -9.58
C ASN A 166 9.76 -32.44 -10.37
N ALA A 167 9.71 -32.80 -11.65
CA ALA A 167 10.90 -32.89 -12.49
C ALA A 167 11.38 -31.53 -13.00
N ARG A 168 10.46 -30.59 -13.28
CA ARG A 168 10.77 -29.32 -13.95
C ARG A 168 10.97 -28.16 -12.99
N LEU A 169 10.09 -28.01 -11.99
CA LEU A 169 10.08 -26.82 -11.14
C LEU A 169 11.32 -26.70 -10.23
N PRO A 170 11.77 -27.75 -9.51
CA PRO A 170 12.93 -27.61 -8.62
C PRO A 170 14.23 -27.23 -9.34
N PRO A 171 14.62 -27.84 -10.48
CA PRO A 171 15.79 -27.41 -11.24
C PRO A 171 15.66 -25.97 -11.75
N ALA A 172 14.49 -25.57 -12.25
CA ALA A 172 14.27 -24.21 -12.72
C ALA A 172 14.36 -23.18 -11.59
N LEU A 173 13.79 -23.50 -10.42
CA LEU A 173 13.91 -22.63 -9.25
C LEU A 173 15.37 -22.56 -8.75
N THR A 174 16.10 -23.67 -8.76
CA THR A 174 17.52 -23.71 -8.40
C THR A 174 18.36 -22.84 -9.33
N HIS A 175 18.09 -22.88 -10.63
CA HIS A 175 18.73 -22.00 -11.62
C HIS A 175 18.50 -20.52 -11.30
N LEU A 176 17.25 -20.12 -11.01
CA LEU A 176 16.95 -18.75 -10.61
C LEU A 176 17.70 -18.34 -9.32
N LEU A 177 17.65 -19.19 -8.28
CA LEU A 177 18.25 -18.89 -6.98
C LEU A 177 19.77 -18.71 -7.11
N THR A 178 20.43 -19.60 -7.85
CA THR A 178 21.89 -19.54 -8.07
C THR A 178 22.30 -18.36 -8.95
N THR A 179 21.51 -18.03 -9.97
CA THR A 179 21.77 -16.88 -10.85
C THR A 179 21.68 -15.55 -10.11
N LEU A 180 20.76 -15.46 -9.14
CA LEU A 180 20.57 -14.26 -8.33
C LEU A 180 21.44 -14.21 -7.07
N ASP A 181 22.16 -15.28 -6.74
CA ASP A 181 22.89 -15.41 -5.47
C ASP A 181 24.01 -14.36 -5.36
N PRO A 182 23.97 -13.47 -4.36
CA PRO A 182 25.00 -12.45 -4.17
C PRO A 182 26.36 -13.02 -3.76
N ALA A 183 26.48 -14.29 -3.37
CA ALA A 183 27.74 -14.89 -2.96
C ALA A 183 28.85 -14.87 -4.03
N GLY A 184 28.48 -14.78 -5.32
CA GLY A 184 29.41 -14.75 -6.44
C GLY A 184 30.01 -13.36 -6.75
N ARG A 185 29.59 -12.29 -6.06
CA ARG A 185 30.03 -10.92 -6.34
C ARG A 185 31.50 -10.75 -5.96
N ALA A 186 32.34 -10.34 -6.92
CA ALA A 186 33.76 -10.11 -6.69
C ALA A 186 34.03 -8.77 -6.00
N ASN A 187 33.32 -7.71 -6.41
CA ASN A 187 33.43 -6.39 -5.83
C ASN A 187 32.08 -5.91 -5.27
N VAL A 188 32.06 -5.60 -3.97
CA VAL A 188 30.85 -5.15 -3.27
C VAL A 188 30.96 -3.66 -2.95
N GLY A 189 30.02 -2.89 -3.49
CA GLY A 189 29.81 -1.50 -3.12
C GLY A 189 28.85 -1.40 -1.93
N THR A 190 28.89 -0.29 -1.21
CA THR A 190 27.99 -0.04 -0.08
C THR A 190 27.23 1.28 -0.25
N ARG A 191 26.08 1.31 0.39
CA ARG A 191 25.12 2.41 0.39
C ARG A 191 24.78 2.75 1.83
N SER A 192 24.69 4.06 2.11
CA SER A 192 24.38 4.54 3.46
C SER A 192 22.91 4.31 3.82
N LEU A 193 22.64 3.46 4.83
CA LEU A 193 21.30 3.31 5.39
C LEU A 193 20.79 4.64 5.97
N SER A 194 21.65 5.41 6.64
CA SER A 194 21.25 6.69 7.24
C SER A 194 20.89 7.75 6.20
N ALA A 195 21.47 7.67 4.99
CA ALA A 195 21.04 8.50 3.87
C ALA A 195 19.61 8.15 3.42
N PHE A 196 19.29 6.86 3.32
CA PHE A 196 17.94 6.40 2.99
C PHE A 196 16.91 6.75 4.07
N GLN A 197 17.30 6.63 5.33
CA GLN A 197 16.49 7.12 6.45
C GLN A 197 16.22 8.62 6.32
N ALA A 198 17.22 9.44 5.97
CA ALA A 198 17.03 10.88 5.81
C ALA A 198 16.07 11.26 4.67
N ILE A 199 15.99 10.46 3.59
CA ILE A 199 15.09 10.72 2.45
C ILE A 199 13.75 9.96 2.55
N GLY A 200 13.59 9.06 3.53
CA GLY A 200 12.37 8.27 3.71
C GLY A 200 11.11 9.12 3.76
N ASP A 201 11.12 10.16 4.60
CA ASP A 201 9.97 11.07 4.75
C ASP A 201 9.74 11.95 3.52
N VAL A 202 10.79 12.20 2.73
CA VAL A 202 10.67 12.91 1.45
C VAL A 202 9.87 12.05 0.47
N VAL A 203 10.27 10.80 0.26
CA VAL A 203 9.55 9.87 -0.64
C VAL A 203 8.12 9.63 -0.15
N GLN A 204 7.92 9.43 1.15
CA GLN A 204 6.59 9.33 1.76
C GLN A 204 5.73 10.58 1.49
N THR A 205 6.29 11.79 1.60
CA THR A 205 5.55 13.03 1.31
C THR A 205 5.17 13.13 -0.17
N GLU A 206 6.06 12.73 -1.07
CA GLU A 206 5.75 12.70 -2.50
C GLU A 206 4.69 11.66 -2.83
N ALA A 207 4.72 10.47 -2.20
CA ALA A 207 3.68 9.44 -2.35
C ALA A 207 2.30 9.99 -1.95
N ARG A 208 2.20 10.63 -0.78
CA ARG A 208 0.97 11.28 -0.29
C ARG A 208 0.43 12.29 -1.29
N SER A 209 1.31 13.17 -1.79
CA SER A 209 0.90 14.23 -2.70
C SER A 209 0.51 13.71 -4.07
N PHE A 210 1.23 12.71 -4.59
CA PHE A 210 1.03 12.18 -5.93
C PHE A 210 -0.25 11.33 -6.04
N PHE A 211 -0.52 10.53 -5.00
CA PHE A 211 -1.72 9.68 -4.94
C PHE A 211 -2.91 10.34 -4.24
N ALA A 212 -2.85 11.64 -3.98
CA ALA A 212 -3.99 12.40 -3.53
C ALA A 212 -5.14 12.33 -4.57
N PRO A 213 -6.41 12.20 -4.15
CA PRO A 213 -6.88 12.27 -2.77
C PRO A 213 -6.93 10.92 -2.03
N TYR A 214 -6.49 9.82 -2.62
CA TYR A 214 -6.75 8.46 -2.10
C TYR A 214 -5.84 8.06 -0.95
N ALA A 215 -4.52 8.30 -1.07
CA ALA A 215 -3.54 7.83 -0.09
C ALA A 215 -3.79 8.35 1.34
N ASP A 216 -4.40 9.53 1.48
CA ASP A 216 -4.70 10.16 2.78
C ASP A 216 -6.18 10.05 3.22
N ALA A 217 -7.04 9.42 2.42
CA ALA A 217 -8.48 9.41 2.70
C ALA A 217 -8.92 8.30 3.67
N ALA A 218 -8.12 7.23 3.84
CA ALA A 218 -8.48 6.08 4.67
C ALA A 218 -8.36 6.34 6.19
N ILE A 219 -9.27 5.75 6.95
CA ILE A 219 -9.44 5.97 8.40
C ILE A 219 -8.22 5.50 9.21
N GLY A 220 -7.49 4.50 8.70
CA GLY A 220 -6.34 3.89 9.37
C GLY A 220 -4.98 4.17 8.71
N ASN A 221 -4.87 5.18 7.85
CA ASN A 221 -3.60 5.48 7.18
C ASN A 221 -2.46 5.70 8.21
N LEU A 222 -1.33 5.04 7.98
CA LEU A 222 -0.15 5.06 8.86
C LEU A 222 0.34 6.48 9.16
N TYR A 223 0.23 7.40 8.20
CA TYR A 223 0.79 8.75 8.31
C TYR A 223 0.17 9.62 9.40
N ASP A 224 -1.09 9.35 9.73
CA ASP A 224 -1.82 10.13 10.71
C ASP A 224 -2.09 9.32 12.00
N LEU A 225 -1.41 8.17 12.18
CA LEU A 225 -1.35 7.48 13.47
C LEU A 225 -0.75 8.40 14.54
N GLN A 226 -0.97 8.07 15.81
CA GLN A 226 -0.36 8.80 16.93
C GLN A 226 0.46 7.86 17.82
N PRO A 227 1.80 8.07 17.90
CA PRO A 227 2.60 9.01 17.11
C PRO A 227 2.58 8.68 15.61
N ALA A 228 2.81 9.69 14.76
CA ALA A 228 2.82 9.53 13.31
C ALA A 228 3.89 8.53 12.87
N TRP A 229 3.55 7.69 11.89
CA TRP A 229 4.52 6.80 11.29
C TRP A 229 5.35 7.55 10.26
N HIS A 230 6.68 7.49 10.42
CA HIS A 230 7.67 8.12 9.55
C HIS A 230 8.53 7.04 8.91
N ALA A 231 8.62 7.02 7.59
CA ALA A 231 9.50 6.11 6.86
C ALA A 231 10.96 6.30 7.32
N SER A 232 11.37 7.54 7.57
CA SER A 232 12.72 7.86 8.07
C SER A 232 13.12 7.09 9.34
N ALA A 233 12.17 6.87 10.24
CA ALA A 233 12.37 6.15 11.50
C ALA A 233 12.21 4.62 11.37
N ASN A 234 11.66 4.14 10.25
CA ASN A 234 11.23 2.74 10.07
C ASN A 234 11.98 2.00 8.96
N ILE A 235 12.94 2.65 8.30
CA ILE A 235 13.84 2.02 7.34
C ILE A 235 14.95 1.24 8.07
N PHE A 236 15.18 0.00 7.66
CA PHE A 236 16.23 -0.88 8.18
C PHE A 236 16.95 -1.64 7.07
N ASP A 237 18.10 -2.20 7.40
CA ASP A 237 18.91 -3.01 6.48
C ASP A 237 18.46 -4.48 6.48
N VAL A 238 18.04 -4.99 5.32
CA VAL A 238 17.64 -6.40 5.17
C VAL A 238 18.80 -7.37 5.39
N GLY A 239 20.05 -6.94 5.23
CA GLY A 239 21.24 -7.73 5.54
C GLY A 239 21.35 -8.15 7.01
N THR A 240 20.65 -7.45 7.90
CA THR A 240 20.61 -7.76 9.35
C THR A 240 19.59 -8.83 9.72
N LEU A 241 18.80 -9.31 8.76
CA LEU A 241 17.78 -10.33 9.01
C LEU A 241 18.42 -11.68 9.30
N THR A 242 17.77 -12.45 10.18
CA THR A 242 18.01 -13.88 10.36
C THR A 242 16.79 -14.63 9.85
N PRO A 243 16.78 -15.06 8.57
CA PRO A 243 15.58 -15.65 7.98
C PRO A 243 15.22 -16.98 8.64
N ASN A 244 13.92 -17.16 8.90
CA ASN A 244 13.38 -18.41 9.42
C ASN A 244 12.72 -19.25 8.29
N ALA A 245 12.35 -20.49 8.64
CA ALA A 245 11.77 -21.43 7.70
C ALA A 245 10.49 -20.90 7.02
N ALA A 246 9.64 -20.15 7.73
CA ALA A 246 8.44 -19.57 7.15
C ALA A 246 8.78 -18.48 6.12
N GLN A 247 9.80 -17.65 6.39
CA GLN A 247 10.27 -16.64 5.45
C GLN A 247 10.91 -17.28 4.21
N ARG A 248 11.70 -18.34 4.38
CA ARG A 248 12.25 -19.12 3.25
C ARG A 248 11.16 -19.72 2.38
N ARG A 249 10.16 -20.39 2.97
CA ARG A 249 9.02 -20.94 2.22
C ARG A 249 8.22 -19.86 1.50
N SER A 250 8.01 -18.71 2.14
CA SER A 250 7.33 -17.58 1.49
C SER A 250 8.12 -17.05 0.29
N TYR A 251 9.44 -16.94 0.41
CA TYR A 251 10.32 -16.50 -0.68
C TYR A 251 10.29 -17.50 -1.84
N LEU A 252 10.54 -18.78 -1.54
CA LEU A 252 10.54 -19.86 -2.53
C LEU A 252 9.18 -19.99 -3.23
N SER A 253 8.07 -19.91 -2.50
CA SER A 253 6.73 -19.95 -3.10
C SER A 253 6.50 -18.79 -4.05
N ASN A 254 6.90 -17.56 -3.71
CA ASN A 254 6.81 -16.43 -4.63
C ASN A 254 7.66 -16.65 -5.89
N ARG A 255 8.91 -17.12 -5.76
CA ARG A 255 9.79 -17.37 -6.92
C ARG A 255 9.29 -18.54 -7.78
N ALA A 256 8.72 -19.57 -7.17
CA ALA A 256 8.11 -20.70 -7.87
C ALA A 256 6.90 -20.26 -8.71
N GLU A 257 6.09 -19.32 -8.22
CA GLU A 257 4.98 -18.74 -8.99
C GLU A 257 5.49 -17.93 -10.20
N ILE A 258 6.56 -17.14 -10.02
CA ILE A 258 7.18 -16.37 -11.12
C ILE A 258 7.72 -17.32 -12.20
N ILE A 259 8.54 -18.31 -11.82
CA ILE A 259 9.13 -19.26 -12.76
C ILE A 259 8.06 -20.15 -13.39
N GLY A 260 7.14 -20.68 -12.59
CA GLY A 260 6.10 -21.60 -13.03
C GLY A 260 5.20 -21.00 -14.11
N ARG A 261 4.90 -19.69 -14.01
CA ARG A 261 4.02 -18.96 -14.94
C ARG A 261 4.75 -18.23 -16.06
N SER A 262 6.08 -18.21 -16.07
CA SER A 262 6.83 -17.52 -17.11
C SER A 262 6.60 -18.21 -18.45
N ASP A 263 6.17 -17.48 -19.46
CA ASP A 263 5.91 -17.98 -20.83
C ASP A 263 7.13 -17.89 -21.76
N THR A 264 8.19 -17.23 -21.27
CA THR A 264 9.40 -16.90 -22.01
C THR A 264 10.64 -17.26 -21.19
N THR A 265 11.69 -17.71 -21.88
CA THR A 265 12.99 -17.96 -21.26
C THR A 265 13.84 -16.70 -21.22
N SER A 266 14.71 -16.60 -20.22
CA SER A 266 15.64 -15.50 -20.02
C SER A 266 16.90 -16.00 -19.29
N SER A 267 17.82 -15.10 -18.92
CA SER A 267 18.97 -15.47 -18.11
C SER A 267 18.58 -16.07 -16.74
N ILE A 268 17.46 -15.65 -16.18
CA ILE A 268 16.96 -16.11 -14.86
C ILE A 268 15.85 -17.18 -14.97
N VAL A 269 15.22 -17.32 -16.14
CA VAL A 269 14.17 -18.32 -16.43
C VAL A 269 14.68 -19.29 -17.50
N ASN A 270 15.12 -20.48 -17.11
CA ASN A 270 15.67 -21.48 -18.04
C ASN A 270 14.65 -22.50 -18.56
N ASP A 271 13.42 -22.48 -18.04
CA ASP A 271 12.31 -23.32 -18.46
C ASP A 271 11.01 -22.50 -18.40
N ALA A 272 10.25 -22.51 -19.49
CA ALA A 272 9.05 -21.71 -19.68
C ALA A 272 7.80 -22.60 -19.71
N ASN A 273 6.65 -22.01 -19.41
CA ASN A 273 5.34 -22.66 -19.45
C ASN A 273 5.23 -23.88 -18.52
N ILE A 274 5.98 -23.95 -17.42
CA ILE A 274 5.98 -25.13 -16.52
C ILE A 274 4.58 -25.40 -15.99
N PHE A 275 3.94 -24.43 -15.32
CA PHE A 275 2.56 -24.60 -14.83
C PHE A 275 1.60 -24.86 -15.97
N ALA A 276 1.90 -24.29 -17.14
CA ALA A 276 1.04 -24.41 -18.28
C ALA A 276 0.99 -25.86 -18.82
N ASP A 277 2.17 -26.45 -19.03
CA ASP A 277 2.33 -27.77 -19.63
C ASP A 277 1.98 -28.91 -18.67
N VAL A 278 2.06 -28.68 -17.36
CA VAL A 278 1.75 -29.69 -16.33
C VAL A 278 0.31 -29.60 -15.81
N HIS A 279 -0.52 -28.74 -16.42
CA HIS A 279 -1.91 -28.51 -16.04
C HIS A 279 -2.09 -28.07 -14.58
N PHE A 280 -1.19 -27.23 -14.07
CA PHE A 280 -1.27 -26.72 -12.70
C PHE A 280 -2.41 -25.72 -12.56
N GLU A 281 -3.34 -26.00 -11.66
CA GLU A 281 -4.54 -25.18 -11.47
C GLU A 281 -4.56 -24.55 -10.07
N SER A 282 -4.35 -23.24 -9.97
CA SER A 282 -4.11 -22.56 -8.69
C SER A 282 -5.34 -22.51 -7.79
N THR A 283 -6.53 -22.72 -8.35
CA THR A 283 -7.79 -22.86 -7.61
C THR A 283 -7.93 -24.25 -6.97
N ARG A 284 -7.21 -25.27 -7.45
CA ARG A 284 -7.29 -26.65 -6.97
C ARG A 284 -6.42 -26.87 -5.73
N ALA A 285 -7.05 -27.29 -4.63
CA ALA A 285 -6.36 -27.46 -3.35
C ALA A 285 -5.25 -28.53 -3.38
N THR A 286 -5.43 -29.59 -4.18
CA THR A 286 -4.42 -30.64 -4.39
C THR A 286 -3.16 -30.10 -5.06
N ASP A 287 -3.32 -29.25 -6.06
CA ASP A 287 -2.20 -28.71 -6.84
C ASP A 287 -1.39 -27.73 -5.98
N ARG A 288 -2.08 -26.88 -5.21
CA ARG A 288 -1.43 -26.02 -4.21
C ARG A 288 -0.68 -26.83 -3.15
N ALA A 289 -1.22 -27.97 -2.73
CA ALA A 289 -0.54 -28.85 -1.78
C ALA A 289 0.72 -29.49 -2.39
N GLU A 290 0.69 -29.87 -3.67
CA GLU A 290 1.85 -30.38 -4.40
C GLU A 290 2.96 -29.32 -4.51
N LEU A 291 2.62 -28.10 -4.92
CA LEU A 291 3.55 -26.97 -4.98
C LEU A 291 4.14 -26.65 -3.59
N ALA A 292 3.30 -26.66 -2.54
CA ALA A 292 3.75 -26.46 -1.17
C ALA A 292 4.71 -27.57 -0.71
N GLY A 293 4.49 -28.81 -1.14
CA GLY A 293 5.37 -29.96 -0.91
C GLY A 293 6.75 -29.76 -1.55
N ILE A 294 6.79 -29.35 -2.82
CA ILE A 294 8.05 -29.00 -3.52
C ILE A 294 8.79 -27.89 -2.78
N VAL A 295 8.09 -26.80 -2.42
CA VAL A 295 8.67 -25.67 -1.69
C VAL A 295 9.22 -26.10 -0.32
N ALA A 296 8.51 -26.97 0.40
CA ALA A 296 8.96 -27.48 1.69
C ALA A 296 10.21 -28.36 1.57
N THR A 297 10.27 -29.22 0.55
CA THR A 297 11.45 -30.04 0.24
C THR A 297 12.66 -29.18 -0.08
N MET A 298 12.50 -28.16 -0.94
CA MET A 298 13.59 -27.24 -1.28
C MET A 298 14.02 -26.37 -0.09
N GLU A 299 13.10 -25.95 0.77
CA GLU A 299 13.46 -25.20 1.99
C GLU A 299 14.28 -26.04 2.97
N ALA A 300 14.02 -27.34 3.04
CA ALA A 300 14.76 -28.28 3.89
C ALA A 300 16.12 -28.70 3.31
N ASP A 301 16.39 -28.41 2.03
CA ASP A 301 17.67 -28.75 1.39
C ASP A 301 18.80 -27.87 1.96
N PRO A 302 19.84 -28.46 2.59
CA PRO A 302 20.94 -27.72 3.19
C PRO A 302 21.79 -26.95 2.18
N ALA A 303 21.74 -27.28 0.88
CA ALA A 303 22.38 -26.51 -0.18
C ALA A 303 21.58 -25.28 -0.61
N ILE A 304 20.24 -25.35 -0.52
CA ILE A 304 19.33 -24.28 -0.95
C ILE A 304 19.09 -23.26 0.17
N ALA A 305 18.89 -23.70 1.40
CA ALA A 305 18.53 -22.81 2.50
C ALA A 305 19.51 -21.62 2.68
N PRO A 306 20.85 -21.80 2.65
CA PRO A 306 21.78 -20.67 2.76
C PRO A 306 21.72 -19.69 1.58
N VAL A 307 21.40 -20.18 0.37
CA VAL A 307 21.22 -19.33 -0.83
C VAL A 307 19.97 -18.48 -0.64
N VAL A 308 18.86 -19.08 -0.20
CA VAL A 308 17.61 -18.37 0.06
C VAL A 308 17.78 -17.34 1.18
N ASP A 309 18.51 -17.68 2.24
CA ASP A 309 18.79 -16.73 3.33
C ASP A 309 19.51 -15.48 2.82
N ARG A 310 20.57 -15.67 2.02
CA ARG A 310 21.28 -14.55 1.38
C ARG A 310 20.38 -13.74 0.47
N LEU A 311 19.54 -14.39 -0.34
CA LEU A 311 18.61 -13.71 -1.23
C LEU A 311 17.57 -12.88 -0.45
N ILE A 312 17.04 -13.40 0.66
CA ILE A 312 16.15 -12.64 1.55
C ILE A 312 16.86 -11.43 2.14
N GLN A 313 18.13 -11.58 2.50
CA GLN A 313 19.00 -10.49 2.97
C GLN A 313 19.37 -9.47 1.88
N HIS A 314 19.02 -9.73 0.61
CA HIS A 314 19.29 -8.85 -0.54
C HIS A 314 18.02 -8.54 -1.35
N THR A 315 16.84 -8.66 -0.74
CA THR A 315 15.56 -8.29 -1.35
C THR A 315 14.88 -7.26 -0.46
N GLY A 316 14.52 -6.10 -1.04
CA GLY A 316 13.71 -5.09 -0.35
C GLY A 316 12.39 -5.71 0.14
N ARG A 317 11.90 -5.24 1.30
CA ARG A 317 10.65 -5.78 1.86
C ARG A 317 10.00 -4.90 2.91
N LYS A 318 8.68 -4.97 2.98
CA LYS A 318 7.91 -4.54 4.13
C LYS A 318 7.80 -5.64 5.18
N THR A 319 7.86 -5.26 6.45
CA THR A 319 7.61 -6.13 7.60
C THR A 319 6.70 -5.45 8.61
N GLY A 320 6.10 -6.21 9.53
CA GLY A 320 5.18 -5.68 10.54
C GLY A 320 3.84 -5.23 9.95
N THR A 321 3.00 -4.64 10.81
CA THR A 321 1.67 -4.10 10.47
C THR A 321 1.39 -2.89 11.35
N ALA A 322 0.51 -1.99 10.90
CA ALA A 322 0.15 -0.78 11.62
C ALA A 322 1.40 0.01 12.07
N SER A 323 1.44 0.49 13.31
CA SER A 323 2.57 1.25 13.87
C SER A 323 3.90 0.49 13.93
N ALA A 324 3.88 -0.85 13.85
CA ALA A 324 5.09 -1.69 13.81
C ALA A 324 5.61 -1.94 12.39
N THR A 325 5.03 -1.30 11.37
CA THR A 325 5.45 -1.43 9.97
C THR A 325 6.88 -0.92 9.78
N ARG A 326 7.73 -1.69 9.10
CA ARG A 326 9.12 -1.33 8.78
C ARG A 326 9.44 -1.62 7.33
N ILE A 327 10.31 -0.80 6.75
CA ILE A 327 10.77 -0.90 5.36
C ILE A 327 12.21 -1.40 5.34
N GLY A 328 12.44 -2.54 4.72
CA GLY A 328 13.74 -3.14 4.54
C GLY A 328 14.34 -2.73 3.19
N LEU A 329 15.55 -2.17 3.21
CA LEU A 329 16.33 -1.85 2.01
C LEU A 329 17.67 -2.59 2.02
N VAL A 330 18.18 -2.87 0.83
CA VAL A 330 19.52 -3.44 0.64
C VAL A 330 20.56 -2.32 0.75
N THR A 331 21.64 -2.54 1.49
CA THR A 331 22.72 -1.56 1.74
C THR A 331 24.01 -1.89 1.01
N ASP A 332 24.04 -2.96 0.22
CA ASP A 332 25.14 -3.32 -0.66
C ASP A 332 24.69 -3.53 -2.11
N PHE A 333 25.65 -3.53 -3.03
CA PHE A 333 25.41 -3.79 -4.44
C PHE A 333 26.65 -4.38 -5.12
N ASP A 334 26.43 -5.00 -6.30
CA ASP A 334 27.50 -5.47 -7.16
C ASP A 334 28.17 -4.28 -7.88
N ALA A 335 29.36 -3.91 -7.42
CA ALA A 335 30.12 -2.77 -7.94
C ALA A 335 30.72 -3.04 -9.33
N ASP A 336 30.76 -4.30 -9.78
CA ASP A 336 31.16 -4.64 -11.15
C ASP A 336 30.05 -4.35 -12.16
N GLN A 337 28.79 -4.30 -11.70
CA GLN A 337 27.63 -4.07 -12.56
C GLN A 337 27.07 -2.65 -12.48
N ARG A 338 27.21 -1.97 -11.34
CA ARG A 338 26.57 -0.66 -11.11
C ARG A 338 27.50 0.30 -10.38
N SER A 339 27.40 1.58 -10.73
CA SER A 339 28.02 2.65 -9.94
C SER A 339 27.19 2.94 -8.69
N ALA A 340 27.80 3.57 -7.67
CA ALA A 340 27.09 4.02 -6.47
C ALA A 340 25.90 4.94 -6.79
N CYS A 341 26.03 5.79 -7.82
CA CYS A 341 24.94 6.64 -8.29
C CYS A 341 23.78 5.83 -8.91
N ALA A 342 24.08 4.89 -9.81
CA ALA A 342 23.04 4.08 -10.44
C ALA A 342 22.33 3.20 -9.40
N ASP A 343 23.11 2.62 -8.49
CA ASP A 343 22.56 1.83 -7.39
C ASP A 343 21.68 2.68 -6.46
N HIS A 344 22.12 3.86 -6.04
CA HIS A 344 21.33 4.72 -5.16
C HIS A 344 19.94 5.04 -5.73
N TRP A 345 19.84 5.32 -7.03
CA TRP A 345 18.55 5.53 -7.69
C TRP A 345 17.67 4.28 -7.73
N VAL A 346 18.25 3.09 -7.91
CA VAL A 346 17.53 1.81 -7.74
C VAL A 346 17.05 1.64 -6.30
N GLY A 347 17.81 2.12 -5.33
CA GLY A 347 17.38 2.17 -3.94
C GLY A 347 16.15 3.04 -3.70
N ILE A 348 16.10 4.21 -4.35
CA ILE A 348 14.95 5.13 -4.26
C ILE A 348 13.73 4.49 -4.92
N ASP A 349 13.90 3.81 -6.05
CA ASP A 349 12.85 3.02 -6.70
C ASP A 349 12.29 1.93 -5.77
N THR A 350 13.17 1.13 -5.16
CA THR A 350 12.77 0.13 -4.15
C THR A 350 12.06 0.80 -2.95
N LEU A 351 12.55 1.95 -2.48
CA LEU A 351 11.89 2.69 -1.40
C LEU A 351 10.49 3.17 -1.82
N CYS A 352 10.28 3.59 -3.07
CA CYS A 352 8.96 3.94 -3.59
C CYS A 352 8.02 2.75 -3.49
N HIS A 353 8.43 1.56 -3.95
CA HIS A 353 7.67 0.31 -3.82
C HIS A 353 7.32 -0.02 -2.37
N GLU A 354 8.31 -0.05 -1.48
CA GLU A 354 8.11 -0.48 -0.10
C GLU A 354 7.30 0.51 0.75
N VAL A 355 7.37 1.81 0.44
CA VAL A 355 6.47 2.80 1.04
C VAL A 355 5.03 2.46 0.67
N LEU A 356 4.73 2.03 -0.55
CA LEU A 356 3.37 1.69 -0.93
C LEU A 356 2.85 0.44 -0.24
N HIS A 357 3.71 -0.55 0.02
CA HIS A 357 3.36 -1.67 0.91
C HIS A 357 2.97 -1.23 2.32
N ALA A 358 3.50 -0.09 2.80
CA ALA A 358 3.09 0.49 4.06
C ALA A 358 1.71 1.18 3.99
N LEU A 359 1.32 1.66 2.81
CA LEU A 359 0.08 2.42 2.59
C LEU A 359 -1.13 1.62 2.12
N VAL A 360 -0.93 0.36 1.77
CA VAL A 360 -2.03 -0.49 1.33
C VAL A 360 -3.10 -0.62 2.41
N HIS A 361 -4.37 -0.55 2.01
CA HIS A 361 -5.46 -0.75 2.93
C HIS A 361 -5.54 -2.23 3.37
N PRO A 362 -5.79 -2.53 4.66
CA PRO A 362 -5.91 -3.91 5.14
C PRO A 362 -6.98 -4.73 4.40
N ASP A 363 -8.12 -4.11 4.05
CA ASP A 363 -9.19 -4.80 3.32
C ASP A 363 -8.77 -5.15 1.88
N PHE A 364 -7.92 -4.33 1.25
CA PHE A 364 -7.32 -4.70 -0.04
C PHE A 364 -6.41 -5.92 0.13
N VAL A 365 -5.57 -5.95 1.16
CA VAL A 365 -4.70 -7.11 1.46
C VAL A 365 -5.52 -8.36 1.76
N ALA A 366 -6.71 -8.23 2.37
CA ALA A 366 -7.57 -9.36 2.69
C ALA A 366 -8.08 -10.13 1.45
N THR A 367 -8.08 -9.49 0.27
CA THR A 367 -8.48 -10.14 -1.01
C THR A 367 -7.52 -11.23 -1.46
N VAL A 368 -6.29 -11.24 -0.94
CA VAL A 368 -5.29 -12.30 -1.18
C VAL A 368 -5.85 -13.70 -0.95
N GLY A 369 -6.73 -13.86 0.05
CA GLY A 369 -7.33 -15.16 0.38
C GLY A 369 -8.50 -15.57 -0.53
N ARG A 370 -8.87 -14.72 -1.50
CA ARG A 370 -10.08 -14.86 -2.32
C ARG A 370 -9.78 -15.06 -3.81
N VAL A 371 -8.50 -15.10 -4.18
CA VAL A 371 -8.05 -15.30 -5.56
C VAL A 371 -7.07 -16.47 -5.68
N ALA A 372 -6.91 -16.99 -6.89
CA ALA A 372 -6.00 -18.10 -7.17
C ALA A 372 -4.54 -17.66 -7.36
N PHE A 373 -4.30 -16.42 -7.82
CA PHE A 373 -2.98 -15.84 -8.02
C PHE A 373 -2.74 -14.61 -7.12
N PRO A 374 -2.48 -14.82 -5.82
CA PRO A 374 -2.41 -13.74 -4.84
C PRO A 374 -1.26 -12.75 -5.05
N GLN A 375 -0.26 -13.08 -5.87
CA GLN A 375 0.90 -12.19 -6.11
C GLN A 375 0.51 -10.92 -6.88
N VAL A 376 -0.55 -10.97 -7.71
CA VAL A 376 -1.09 -9.76 -8.35
C VAL A 376 -1.47 -8.73 -7.29
N ILE A 377 -2.10 -9.18 -6.20
CA ILE A 377 -2.53 -8.32 -5.09
C ILE A 377 -1.36 -7.97 -4.17
N ARG A 378 -0.52 -8.96 -3.81
CA ARG A 378 0.57 -8.76 -2.85
C ARG A 378 1.64 -7.83 -3.40
N GLU A 379 2.12 -8.07 -4.62
CA GLU A 379 3.27 -7.35 -5.18
C GLU A 379 2.89 -6.56 -6.44
N GLY A 380 2.00 -7.10 -7.28
CA GLY A 380 1.69 -6.49 -8.59
C GLY A 380 1.12 -5.07 -8.48
N PHE A 381 0.09 -4.85 -7.66
CA PHE A 381 -0.48 -3.51 -7.47
C PHE A 381 0.54 -2.54 -6.87
N THR A 382 1.31 -3.00 -5.87
CA THR A 382 2.36 -2.21 -5.24
C THR A 382 3.44 -1.82 -6.24
N GLU A 383 3.86 -2.76 -7.10
CA GLU A 383 4.86 -2.56 -8.15
C GLU A 383 4.40 -1.49 -9.14
N VAL A 384 3.18 -1.61 -9.66
CA VAL A 384 2.62 -0.64 -10.60
C VAL A 384 2.61 0.75 -10.01
N LEU A 385 2.09 0.91 -8.79
CA LEU A 385 2.05 2.22 -8.13
C LEU A 385 3.47 2.70 -7.75
N GLY A 386 4.38 1.80 -7.37
CA GLY A 386 5.76 2.12 -7.00
C GLY A 386 6.53 2.68 -8.19
N VAL A 387 6.41 2.01 -9.34
CA VAL A 387 6.96 2.46 -10.63
C VAL A 387 6.35 3.79 -11.05
N GLN A 388 5.03 3.99 -10.91
CA GLN A 388 4.40 5.31 -11.17
C GLN A 388 4.98 6.41 -10.27
N LEU A 389 5.12 6.14 -8.96
CA LEU A 389 5.71 7.10 -8.02
C LEU A 389 7.15 7.44 -8.43
N PHE A 390 7.96 6.45 -8.79
CA PHE A 390 9.33 6.68 -9.20
C PHE A 390 9.42 7.45 -10.53
N ASN A 391 8.82 6.91 -11.59
CA ASN A 391 8.95 7.40 -12.96
C ASN A 391 8.18 8.69 -13.24
N ASP A 392 6.99 8.85 -12.67
CA ASP A 392 6.09 9.96 -13.01
C ASP A 392 6.16 11.10 -12.01
N ARG A 393 6.71 10.85 -10.81
CA ARG A 393 6.83 11.86 -9.76
C ARG A 393 8.27 12.15 -9.33
N ILE A 394 8.98 11.15 -8.84
CA ILE A 394 10.31 11.35 -8.24
C ILE A 394 11.33 11.79 -9.30
N VAL A 395 11.47 11.03 -10.38
CA VAL A 395 12.43 11.31 -11.46
C VAL A 395 12.15 12.66 -12.14
N PRO A 396 10.90 12.98 -12.57
CA PRO A 396 10.62 14.26 -13.22
C PRO A 396 10.86 15.45 -12.29
N LYS A 397 10.50 15.33 -11.00
CA LYS A 397 10.77 16.40 -10.03
C LYS A 397 12.27 16.59 -9.78
N ALA A 398 13.04 15.52 -9.66
CA ALA A 398 14.50 15.61 -9.53
C ALA A 398 15.17 16.23 -10.76
N ASN A 399 14.63 15.99 -11.96
CA ASN A 399 15.12 16.64 -13.18
C ASN A 399 14.78 18.14 -13.25
N ALA A 400 13.64 18.55 -12.67
CA ALA A 400 13.17 19.93 -12.68
C ALA A 400 13.68 20.79 -11.51
N ASP A 401 14.02 20.17 -10.38
CA ASP A 401 14.40 20.83 -9.13
C ASP A 401 15.73 20.28 -8.61
N ALA A 402 16.80 21.06 -8.80
CA ALA A 402 18.14 20.71 -8.36
C ALA A 402 18.28 20.57 -6.83
N ALA A 403 17.48 21.31 -6.05
CA ALA A 403 17.49 21.20 -4.59
C ALA A 403 16.86 19.86 -4.16
N PHE A 404 15.74 19.49 -4.77
CA PHE A 404 15.11 18.19 -4.54
C PHE A 404 16.03 17.03 -4.93
N LYS A 405 16.69 17.10 -6.10
CA LYS A 405 17.70 16.11 -6.51
C LYS A 405 18.86 16.01 -5.51
N THR A 406 19.38 17.14 -5.06
CA THR A 406 20.45 17.19 -4.06
C THR A 406 20.02 16.51 -2.75
N THR A 407 18.78 16.73 -2.30
CA THR A 407 18.23 16.03 -1.13
C THR A 407 18.20 14.53 -1.35
N LEU A 408 17.69 14.07 -2.50
CA LEU A 408 17.61 12.63 -2.81
C LEU A 408 18.99 11.96 -2.92
N GLU A 409 20.01 12.67 -3.40
CA GLU A 409 21.38 12.16 -3.58
C GLU A 409 22.26 12.32 -2.34
N THR A 410 21.67 12.64 -1.20
CA THR A 410 22.39 12.73 0.09
C THR A 410 23.15 11.42 0.36
N GLY A 411 24.42 11.54 0.73
CA GLY A 411 25.25 10.38 1.12
C GLY A 411 25.76 9.52 -0.04
N VAL A 412 25.54 9.92 -1.29
CA VAL A 412 26.06 9.20 -2.47
C VAL A 412 27.43 9.71 -2.87
N THR A 413 28.36 8.79 -3.07
CA THR A 413 29.66 9.12 -3.69
C THR A 413 29.51 9.29 -5.19
N GLY A 414 30.03 10.38 -5.75
CA GLY A 414 29.93 10.68 -7.18
C GLY A 414 28.73 11.54 -7.59
N ALA A 415 28.01 12.12 -6.61
CA ALA A 415 26.99 13.12 -6.88
C ALA A 415 27.61 14.42 -7.49
N PRO A 416 26.87 15.18 -8.33
CA PRO A 416 25.50 14.91 -8.77
C PRO A 416 25.42 13.70 -9.71
N CYS A 417 24.45 12.82 -9.49
CA CYS A 417 24.35 11.61 -10.29
C CYS A 417 23.77 11.90 -11.68
N PRO A 418 24.12 11.08 -12.69
CA PRO A 418 23.45 11.09 -13.99
C PRO A 418 21.92 10.95 -13.85
N ALA A 419 21.19 11.29 -14.91
CA ALA A 419 19.75 11.08 -14.95
C ALA A 419 19.45 9.59 -14.70
N PRO A 420 18.55 9.27 -13.74
CA PRO A 420 18.19 7.89 -13.47
C PRO A 420 17.48 7.26 -14.66
N VAL A 421 17.70 5.96 -14.84
CA VAL A 421 16.95 5.16 -15.82
C VAL A 421 15.55 4.92 -15.27
N ALA A 422 14.54 4.98 -16.14
CA ALA A 422 13.17 4.66 -15.76
C ALA A 422 13.08 3.21 -15.26
N ALA A 423 12.34 3.01 -14.17
CA ALA A 423 12.01 1.69 -13.67
C ALA A 423 11.03 0.99 -14.62
N THR A 424 11.07 -0.33 -14.65
CA THR A 424 10.14 -1.17 -15.41
C THR A 424 9.36 -2.04 -14.46
N ILE A 425 8.08 -2.27 -14.73
CA ILE A 425 7.22 -3.14 -13.92
C ILE A 425 7.81 -4.56 -13.85
N GLY A 426 8.17 -4.98 -12.64
CA GLY A 426 8.73 -6.29 -12.31
C GLY A 426 7.69 -7.36 -11.98
N TYR A 427 8.10 -8.37 -11.20
CA TYR A 427 7.25 -9.47 -10.70
C TYR A 427 6.54 -10.35 -11.76
N GLY A 428 7.02 -10.33 -13.01
CA GLY A 428 6.55 -11.22 -14.08
C GLY A 428 5.05 -11.02 -14.39
N SER A 429 4.30 -12.11 -14.45
CA SER A 429 2.86 -12.09 -14.72
C SER A 429 2.04 -11.36 -13.65
N ALA A 430 2.55 -11.22 -12.43
CA ALA A 430 1.85 -10.49 -11.38
C ALA A 430 1.85 -8.97 -11.62
N GLY A 431 3.01 -8.40 -11.99
CA GLY A 431 3.13 -6.98 -12.28
C GLY A 431 2.42 -6.59 -13.57
N SER A 432 2.64 -7.34 -14.64
CA SER A 432 1.92 -7.14 -15.92
C SER A 432 0.41 -7.32 -15.77
N GLY A 433 -0.04 -8.34 -15.03
CA GLY A 433 -1.46 -8.52 -14.73
C GLY A 433 -2.07 -7.35 -13.93
N ALA A 434 -1.35 -6.82 -12.94
CA ALA A 434 -1.81 -5.63 -12.21
C ALA A 434 -1.90 -4.39 -13.10
N GLU A 435 -0.95 -4.21 -14.03
CA GLU A 435 -0.97 -3.12 -15.00
C GLU A 435 -2.12 -3.24 -16.01
N ASP A 436 -2.45 -4.46 -16.43
CA ASP A 436 -3.62 -4.75 -17.26
C ASP A 436 -4.92 -4.40 -16.51
N ILE A 437 -5.00 -4.75 -15.21
CA ILE A 437 -6.14 -4.35 -14.36
C ILE A 437 -6.21 -2.82 -14.29
N ARG A 438 -5.10 -2.13 -13.99
CA ARG A 438 -5.05 -0.65 -13.94
C ARG A 438 -5.53 -0.03 -15.24
N THR A 439 -5.09 -0.52 -16.38
CA THR A 439 -5.46 0.02 -17.69
C THR A 439 -6.97 -0.10 -17.93
N ARG A 440 -7.57 -1.21 -17.50
CA ARG A 440 -9.02 -1.47 -17.64
C ARG A 440 -9.87 -0.62 -16.71
N VAL A 441 -9.52 -0.57 -15.42
CA VAL A 441 -10.33 0.13 -14.41
C VAL A 441 -9.99 1.62 -14.30
N HIS A 442 -8.87 2.03 -14.91
CA HIS A 442 -8.26 3.35 -14.82
C HIS A 442 -7.69 3.68 -13.43
N ASP A 443 -6.83 4.70 -13.39
CA ASP A 443 -6.03 5.09 -12.22
C ASP A 443 -6.88 5.35 -10.97
N ASP A 444 -8.03 6.01 -11.10
CA ASP A 444 -8.88 6.37 -9.96
C ASP A 444 -9.44 5.14 -9.25
N ASN A 445 -10.00 4.19 -9.99
CA ASN A 445 -10.49 2.94 -9.42
C ASN A 445 -9.35 2.10 -8.86
N PHE A 446 -8.22 2.02 -9.56
CA PHE A 446 -7.07 1.24 -9.12
C PHE A 446 -6.50 1.76 -7.79
N ARG A 447 -6.33 3.08 -7.66
CA ARG A 447 -5.88 3.75 -6.44
C ARG A 447 -6.93 3.66 -5.34
N ALA A 448 -8.22 3.81 -5.64
CA ALA A 448 -9.27 3.67 -4.66
C ALA A 448 -9.36 2.23 -4.11
N ALA A 449 -9.20 1.22 -4.96
CA ALA A 449 -9.13 -0.17 -4.52
C ALA A 449 -7.97 -0.38 -3.53
N TYR A 450 -6.78 0.08 -3.89
CA TYR A 450 -5.55 -0.10 -3.11
C TYR A 450 -5.53 0.69 -1.79
N PHE A 451 -5.80 2.00 -1.83
CA PHE A 451 -5.65 2.89 -0.68
C PHE A 451 -6.91 2.98 0.19
N LEU A 452 -8.11 2.77 -0.37
CA LEU A 452 -9.37 2.88 0.36
C LEU A 452 -10.00 1.53 0.73
N GLY A 453 -9.36 0.41 0.35
CA GLY A 453 -9.88 -0.92 0.69
C GLY A 453 -11.18 -1.26 -0.05
N ARG A 454 -11.30 -0.81 -1.30
CA ARG A 454 -12.48 -1.03 -2.15
C ARG A 454 -12.15 -1.94 -3.32
N PRO A 455 -11.78 -3.20 -3.06
CA PRO A 455 -11.25 -4.11 -4.08
C PRO A 455 -12.19 -4.29 -5.28
N GLU A 456 -13.50 -4.19 -5.06
CA GLU A 456 -14.51 -4.26 -6.10
C GLU A 456 -14.38 -3.17 -7.17
N LEU A 457 -13.77 -2.02 -6.86
CA LEU A 457 -13.46 -0.98 -7.85
C LEU A 457 -12.37 -1.42 -8.84
N ALA A 458 -11.52 -2.35 -8.44
CA ALA A 458 -10.55 -3.00 -9.31
C ALA A 458 -11.09 -4.31 -9.92
N GLY A 459 -12.39 -4.59 -9.79
CA GLY A 459 -13.00 -5.85 -10.25
C GLY A 459 -12.60 -7.08 -9.42
N LEU A 460 -12.00 -6.86 -8.25
CA LEU A 460 -11.59 -7.92 -7.34
C LEU A 460 -12.75 -8.28 -6.40
N PRO A 461 -12.80 -9.53 -5.89
CA PRO A 461 -13.82 -9.90 -4.93
C PRO A 461 -13.70 -9.05 -3.64
N PRO A 462 -14.86 -8.72 -3.00
CA PRO A 462 -15.09 -8.36 -1.61
C PRO A 462 -13.91 -8.33 -0.66
#